data_AF-A0A973KU80-F1
#
_entry.id   AF-A0A973KU80-F1
#
_cell.length_a   1.000
_cell.length_b   1.000
_cell.length_c   1.000
_cell.angle_alpha   90.00
_cell.angle_beta   90.00
_cell.angle_gamma   90.00
#
_symmetry.space_group_name_H-M   'P 1'
#
loop_
_entity.id
_entity.type
_entity.pdbx_description
1 polymer ?
#
loop_
_entity_poly.entity_id
_entity_poly.type
_entity_poly.pdbx_seq_one_letter_code
_entity_poly.pdbx_strand_id
1 'polypeptide(L)'
;MRIPPSAAAAAARAGMLDARESERAARFTTDILRERYVASHVGLRVLLGAYLGIDPAEVELIRELCGMPDCDKPHGRPAVAGEPGLRFSLSHAEDAAMYAFADAPVGADIEARNARRGGKVLAGLIRQLHADERTAIEALPEALHEEAFLSCWVRKEAYLKGIGTGLPGGLRTHHVGLADHLAPPDSATPPGWSLADVPAPPGYAAAVALRSTDGTAAVRPSVSALLL
;
A
#
# COMPACT_ATOMS: atom_id res chain seq x y z
N MET A 1 -3.19 6.64 -20.75
CA MET A 1 -4.27 6.80 -19.77
C MET A 1 -3.86 7.83 -18.73
N ARG A 2 -4.73 8.77 -18.34
CA ARG A 2 -4.40 9.82 -17.35
C ARG A 2 -5.31 9.68 -16.13
N ILE A 3 -4.72 9.35 -14.99
CA ILE A 3 -5.36 9.50 -13.68
C ILE A 3 -5.67 11.01 -13.52
N PRO A 4 -6.82 11.40 -12.95
CA PRO A 4 -7.14 12.82 -12.78
C PRO A 4 -5.99 13.55 -12.09
N PRO A 5 -5.49 14.66 -12.64
CA PRO A 5 -4.28 15.33 -12.14
C PRO A 5 -4.50 16.12 -10.84
N SER A 6 -5.73 16.12 -10.31
CA SER A 6 -6.09 16.80 -9.07
C SER A 6 -7.40 16.25 -8.47
N ALA A 7 -7.59 16.47 -7.18
CA ALA A 7 -8.82 16.21 -6.43
C ALA A 7 -10.06 16.85 -7.09
N ALA A 8 -9.93 18.08 -7.63
CA ALA A 8 -11.03 18.75 -8.34
C ALA A 8 -11.44 18.01 -9.62
N ALA A 9 -10.48 17.48 -10.38
CA ALA A 9 -10.75 16.69 -11.58
C ALA A 9 -11.32 15.29 -11.26
N ALA A 10 -11.07 14.79 -10.05
CA ALA A 10 -11.69 13.57 -9.54
C ALA A 10 -13.11 13.82 -9.00
N ALA A 11 -13.36 14.95 -8.33
CA ALA A 11 -14.68 15.33 -7.85
C ALA A 11 -15.70 15.45 -8.99
N ALA A 12 -15.27 15.99 -10.15
CA ALA A 12 -16.09 16.03 -11.37
C ALA A 12 -16.45 14.64 -11.94
N ARG A 13 -15.79 13.58 -11.46
CA ARG A 13 -16.02 12.17 -11.82
C ARG A 13 -16.47 11.33 -10.64
N ALA A 14 -16.92 11.94 -9.54
CA ALA A 14 -17.36 11.23 -8.34
C ALA A 14 -18.56 10.29 -8.62
N GLY A 15 -19.33 10.52 -9.70
CA GLY A 15 -20.38 9.62 -10.16
C GLY A 15 -19.88 8.23 -10.62
N MET A 16 -18.57 8.00 -10.68
CA MET A 16 -17.98 6.67 -10.93
C MET A 16 -17.92 5.79 -9.67
N LEU A 17 -18.00 6.38 -8.47
CA LEU A 17 -17.95 5.63 -7.22
C LEU A 17 -19.22 4.79 -7.05
N ASP A 18 -19.07 3.57 -6.51
CA ASP A 18 -20.24 2.80 -6.12
C ASP A 18 -20.89 3.37 -4.84
N ALA A 19 -22.03 2.77 -4.44
CA ALA A 19 -22.75 3.19 -3.25
C ALA A 19 -21.90 3.05 -1.97
N ARG A 20 -21.08 2.00 -1.84
CA ARG A 20 -20.26 1.75 -0.64
C ARG A 20 -19.13 2.77 -0.52
N GLU A 21 -18.48 3.09 -1.64
CA GLU A 21 -17.44 4.11 -1.72
C GLU A 21 -18.03 5.49 -1.46
N SER A 22 -19.18 5.81 -2.06
CA SER A 22 -19.88 7.09 -1.84
C SER A 22 -20.29 7.28 -0.38
N GLU A 23 -20.86 6.24 0.25
CA GLU A 23 -21.17 6.25 1.68
C GLU A 23 -19.91 6.42 2.54
N ARG A 24 -18.80 5.78 2.16
CA ARG A 24 -17.54 5.90 2.90
C ARG A 24 -16.93 7.29 2.75
N ALA A 25 -16.98 7.88 1.55
CA ALA A 25 -16.56 9.26 1.31
C ALA A 25 -17.35 10.24 2.19
N ALA A 26 -18.67 10.05 2.31
CA ALA A 26 -19.55 10.90 3.11
C ALA A 26 -19.23 10.86 4.62
N ARG A 27 -18.60 9.79 5.12
CA ARG A 27 -18.25 9.65 6.55
C ARG A 27 -17.01 10.42 6.98
N PHE A 28 -16.20 10.94 6.04
CA PHE A 28 -15.04 11.74 6.41
C PHE A 28 -15.47 13.08 7.02
N THR A 29 -14.84 13.43 8.14
CA THR A 29 -15.16 14.60 8.96
C THR A 29 -14.65 15.91 8.38
N THR A 30 -13.66 15.86 7.49
CA THR A 30 -13.09 17.05 6.83
C THR A 30 -13.15 16.88 5.33
N ASP A 31 -13.31 18.00 4.63
CA ASP A 31 -13.41 18.01 3.17
C ASP A 31 -12.13 17.49 2.52
N ILE A 32 -10.95 17.85 3.06
CA ILE A 32 -9.68 17.39 2.53
C ILE A 32 -9.52 15.86 2.59
N LEU A 33 -9.98 15.21 3.66
CA LEU A 33 -9.95 13.74 3.76
C LEU A 33 -10.94 13.10 2.77
N ARG A 34 -12.12 13.72 2.60
CA ARG A 34 -13.10 13.27 1.62
C ARG A 34 -12.57 13.39 0.19
N GLU A 35 -11.96 14.52 -0.15
CA GLU A 35 -11.38 14.79 -1.46
C GLU A 35 -10.27 13.80 -1.80
N ARG A 36 -9.33 13.56 -0.88
CA ARG A 36 -8.26 12.56 -1.06
C ARG A 36 -8.81 11.15 -1.26
N TYR A 37 -9.85 10.78 -0.50
CA TYR A 37 -10.52 9.50 -0.66
C TYR A 37 -11.19 9.38 -2.03
N VAL A 38 -11.97 10.38 -2.44
CA VAL A 38 -12.64 10.39 -3.75
C VAL A 38 -11.61 10.35 -4.88
N ALA A 39 -10.53 11.14 -4.77
CA ALA A 39 -9.49 11.19 -5.78
C ALA A 39 -8.75 9.87 -5.95
N SER A 40 -8.38 9.22 -4.85
CA SER A 40 -7.73 7.90 -4.90
C SER A 40 -8.65 6.80 -5.45
N HIS A 41 -9.94 6.80 -5.06
CA HIS A 41 -10.88 5.77 -5.54
C HIS A 41 -11.32 5.97 -7.00
N VAL A 42 -11.53 7.22 -7.44
CA VAL A 42 -11.77 7.51 -8.87
C VAL A 42 -10.54 7.12 -9.70
N GLY A 43 -9.33 7.43 -9.22
CA GLY A 43 -8.08 7.00 -9.86
C GLY A 43 -7.98 5.48 -10.00
N LEU A 44 -8.30 4.74 -8.93
CA LEU A 44 -8.34 3.28 -8.93
C LEU A 44 -9.32 2.74 -10.00
N ARG A 45 -10.56 3.25 -10.02
CA ARG A 45 -11.58 2.81 -10.97
C ARG A 45 -11.18 3.07 -12.42
N VAL A 46 -10.60 4.24 -12.70
CA VAL A 46 -10.10 4.57 -14.03
C VAL A 46 -9.02 3.57 -14.48
N LEU A 47 -8.09 3.22 -13.60
CA LEU A 47 -7.04 2.26 -13.91
C LEU A 47 -7.59 0.85 -14.10
N LEU A 48 -8.49 0.38 -13.21
CA LEU A 48 -9.11 -0.93 -13.33
C LEU A 48 -9.95 -1.04 -14.61
N GLY A 49 -10.75 -0.02 -14.95
CA GLY A 49 -11.50 0.02 -16.20
C GLY A 49 -10.59 -0.12 -17.42
N ALA A 50 -9.38 0.45 -17.39
CA ALA A 50 -8.37 0.23 -18.45
C ALA A 50 -7.91 -1.21 -18.56
N TYR A 51 -7.55 -1.82 -17.42
CA TYR A 51 -7.04 -3.19 -17.39
C TYR A 51 -8.09 -4.17 -17.89
N LEU A 52 -9.36 -3.88 -17.62
CA LEU A 52 -10.51 -4.74 -17.94
C LEU A 52 -11.14 -4.41 -19.30
N GLY A 53 -10.86 -3.23 -19.87
CA GLY A 53 -11.49 -2.77 -21.11
C GLY A 53 -12.97 -2.40 -20.95
N ILE A 54 -13.40 -1.99 -19.74
CA ILE A 54 -14.79 -1.62 -19.41
C ILE A 54 -14.87 -0.18 -18.88
N ASP A 55 -16.10 0.35 -18.75
CA ASP A 55 -16.29 1.66 -18.12
C ASP A 55 -15.84 1.63 -16.65
N PRO A 56 -15.05 2.61 -16.17
CA PRO A 56 -14.66 2.71 -14.75
C PRO A 56 -15.82 2.61 -13.74
N ALA A 57 -17.02 3.07 -14.11
CA ALA A 57 -18.22 2.98 -13.27
C ALA A 57 -18.79 1.55 -13.20
N GLU A 58 -18.47 0.69 -14.17
CA GLU A 58 -18.90 -0.72 -14.23
C GLU A 58 -17.97 -1.67 -13.46
N VAL A 59 -16.81 -1.18 -12.98
CA VAL A 59 -15.89 -1.98 -12.17
C VAL A 59 -16.57 -2.38 -10.84
N GLU A 60 -16.83 -3.67 -10.66
CA GLU A 60 -17.39 -4.20 -9.42
C GLU A 60 -16.27 -4.57 -8.43
N LEU A 61 -16.17 -3.82 -7.33
CA LEU A 61 -15.23 -4.07 -6.24
C LEU A 61 -15.84 -4.94 -5.15
N ILE A 62 -15.17 -6.03 -4.84
CA ILE A 62 -15.53 -6.98 -3.77
C ILE A 62 -14.44 -7.05 -2.70
N ARG A 63 -14.74 -7.77 -1.61
CA ARG A 63 -13.77 -8.09 -0.55
C ARG A 63 -13.53 -9.59 -0.53
N GLU A 64 -12.27 -9.96 -0.51
CA GLU A 64 -11.87 -11.35 -0.25
C GLU A 64 -12.14 -11.73 1.21
N LEU A 65 -11.98 -13.02 1.53
CA LEU A 65 -11.90 -13.49 2.90
C LEU A 65 -10.67 -12.88 3.59
N CYS A 66 -10.77 -12.66 4.90
CA CYS A 66 -9.67 -12.15 5.70
C CYS A 66 -8.45 -13.09 5.58
N GLY A 67 -7.25 -12.52 5.45
CA GLY A 67 -6.01 -13.31 5.41
C GLY A 67 -5.53 -13.79 6.80
N MET A 68 -6.23 -13.40 7.88
CA MET A 68 -5.87 -13.83 9.24
C MET A 68 -6.24 -15.30 9.45
N PRO A 69 -5.41 -16.06 10.21
CA PRO A 69 -5.81 -17.37 10.71
C PRO A 69 -7.16 -17.28 11.43
N ASP A 70 -8.00 -18.30 11.24
CA ASP A 70 -9.30 -18.45 11.91
C ASP A 70 -10.31 -17.32 11.66
N CYS A 71 -10.20 -16.62 10.52
CA CYS A 71 -11.10 -15.53 10.14
C CYS A 71 -11.67 -15.69 8.72
N ASP A 72 -12.85 -16.28 8.60
CA ASP A 72 -13.53 -16.47 7.29
C ASP A 72 -14.50 -15.34 6.93
N LYS A 73 -14.28 -14.13 7.47
CA LYS A 73 -15.17 -13.00 7.21
C LYS A 73 -14.75 -12.25 5.92
N PRO A 74 -15.71 -11.73 5.12
CA PRO A 74 -15.44 -11.08 3.84
C PRO A 74 -14.99 -9.61 4.02
N HIS A 75 -13.90 -9.42 4.77
CA HIS A 75 -13.29 -8.11 5.01
C HIS A 75 -11.80 -8.07 4.67
N GLY A 76 -11.31 -9.07 3.94
CA GLY A 76 -9.94 -9.15 3.45
C GLY A 76 -9.63 -8.11 2.39
N ARG A 77 -8.72 -8.42 1.47
CA ARG A 77 -8.26 -7.46 0.46
C ARG A 77 -9.40 -7.06 -0.49
N PRO A 78 -9.40 -5.81 -0.98
CA PRO A 78 -10.19 -5.46 -2.15
C PRO A 78 -9.79 -6.33 -3.36
N ALA A 79 -10.78 -6.70 -4.17
CA ALA A 79 -10.58 -7.42 -5.43
C ALA A 79 -11.64 -6.99 -6.45
N VAL A 80 -11.44 -7.33 -7.73
CA VAL A 80 -12.44 -7.15 -8.78
C VAL A 80 -13.27 -8.42 -8.91
N ALA A 81 -14.60 -8.30 -8.96
CA ALA A 81 -15.49 -9.44 -9.13
C ALA A 81 -15.22 -10.15 -10.47
N GLY A 82 -15.16 -11.48 -10.46
CA GLY A 82 -14.96 -12.28 -11.67
C GLY A 82 -13.55 -12.27 -12.26
N GLU A 83 -12.60 -11.52 -11.69
CA GLU A 83 -11.28 -11.27 -12.29
C GLU A 83 -10.12 -11.74 -11.39
N PRO A 84 -9.97 -13.07 -11.15
CA PRO A 84 -8.96 -13.60 -10.23
C PRO A 84 -7.52 -13.43 -10.72
N GLY A 85 -7.33 -13.13 -12.02
CA GLY A 85 -6.04 -12.86 -12.64
C GLY A 85 -5.57 -11.42 -12.51
N LEU A 86 -6.39 -10.51 -11.94
CA LEU A 86 -6.01 -9.12 -11.68
C LEU A 86 -6.06 -8.84 -10.18
N ARG A 87 -4.88 -8.66 -9.59
CA ARG A 87 -4.69 -8.29 -8.19
C ARG A 87 -4.22 -6.86 -8.12
N PHE A 88 -4.68 -6.13 -7.12
CA PHE A 88 -4.27 -4.75 -6.92
C PHE A 88 -4.12 -4.39 -5.46
N SER A 89 -3.39 -3.31 -5.23
CA SER A 89 -3.29 -2.65 -3.92
C SER A 89 -3.36 -1.15 -4.11
N LEU A 90 -4.07 -0.48 -3.20
CA LEU A 90 -4.16 0.97 -3.11
C LEU A 90 -3.59 1.38 -1.75
N SER A 91 -2.72 2.39 -1.76
CA SER A 91 -2.33 3.14 -0.57
C SER A 91 -2.40 4.63 -0.84
N HIS A 92 -2.57 5.42 0.21
CA HIS A 92 -2.52 6.86 0.13
C HIS A 92 -1.92 7.44 1.41
N ALA A 93 -1.14 8.50 1.28
CA ALA A 93 -0.62 9.28 2.39
C ALA A 93 -0.68 10.74 2.01
N GLU A 94 -1.27 11.56 2.89
CA GLU A 94 -1.49 12.99 2.63
C GLU A 94 -2.04 13.22 1.21
N ASP A 95 -1.33 13.99 0.38
CA ASP A 95 -1.70 14.32 -0.99
C ASP A 95 -1.08 13.37 -2.01
N ALA A 96 -0.79 12.12 -1.64
CA ALA A 96 -0.28 11.11 -2.56
C ALA A 96 -1.13 9.84 -2.53
N ALA A 97 -1.38 9.26 -3.70
CA ALA A 97 -1.92 7.92 -3.85
C ALA A 97 -0.96 7.04 -4.64
N MET A 98 -0.94 5.76 -4.29
CA MET A 98 -0.12 4.74 -4.93
C MET A 98 -0.99 3.54 -5.27
N TYR A 99 -0.80 3.04 -6.49
CA TYR A 99 -1.47 1.85 -6.98
C TYR A 99 -0.43 0.83 -7.44
N ALA A 100 -0.66 -0.43 -7.13
CA ALA A 100 0.06 -1.56 -7.70
C ALA A 100 -0.92 -2.57 -8.29
N PHE A 101 -0.59 -3.12 -9.46
CA PHE A 101 -1.37 -4.14 -10.17
C PHE A 101 -0.46 -5.30 -10.56
N ALA A 102 -0.92 -6.53 -10.39
CA ALA A 102 -0.19 -7.75 -10.73
C ALA A 102 -1.16 -8.92 -11.00
N ASP A 103 -0.64 -10.01 -11.56
CA ASP A 103 -1.34 -11.30 -11.69
C ASP A 103 -1.21 -12.19 -10.43
N ALA A 104 -0.42 -11.75 -9.47
CA ALA A 104 -0.18 -12.41 -8.19
C ALA A 104 -0.54 -11.49 -7.01
N PRO A 105 -0.72 -12.03 -5.79
CA PRO A 105 -0.85 -11.23 -4.57
C PRO A 105 0.18 -10.09 -4.50
N VAL A 106 -0.32 -8.86 -4.47
CA VAL A 106 0.49 -7.65 -4.42
C VAL A 106 -0.03 -6.73 -3.34
N GLY A 107 0.89 -6.07 -2.65
CA GLY A 107 0.60 -5.01 -1.70
C GLY A 107 1.48 -3.81 -1.96
N ALA A 108 0.94 -2.62 -1.76
CA ALA A 108 1.65 -1.36 -1.94
C ALA A 108 1.42 -0.47 -0.73
N ASP A 109 2.44 0.29 -0.37
CA ASP A 109 2.32 1.30 0.65
C ASP A 109 3.12 2.56 0.34
N ILE A 110 2.57 3.70 0.73
CA ILE A 110 3.19 5.03 0.62
C ILE A 110 2.92 5.78 1.91
N GLU A 111 3.94 6.44 2.46
CA GLU A 111 3.87 7.21 3.70
C GLU A 111 4.59 8.56 3.54
N ALA A 112 4.01 9.60 4.14
CA ALA A 112 4.64 10.91 4.20
C ALA A 112 5.75 10.91 5.26
N ARG A 113 6.90 11.47 4.89
CA ARG A 113 8.00 11.77 5.80
C ARG A 113 7.52 12.80 6.80
N ASN A 114 7.46 12.39 8.06
CA ASN A 114 6.98 13.26 9.11
C ASN A 114 8.16 13.71 9.96
N ALA A 115 8.66 14.91 9.68
CA ALA A 115 9.78 15.53 10.42
C ALA A 115 9.53 15.69 11.93
N ARG A 116 8.31 15.41 12.44
CA ARG A 116 7.97 15.41 13.86
C ARG A 116 8.08 14.03 14.52
N ARG A 117 8.32 12.95 13.78
CA ARG A 117 8.55 11.58 14.31
C ARG A 117 10.00 11.44 14.81
N GLY A 118 10.37 12.24 15.81
CA GLY A 118 11.69 12.21 16.45
C GLY A 118 11.70 11.62 17.87
N GLY A 119 12.88 11.27 18.36
CA GLY A 119 13.15 10.95 19.75
C GLY A 119 12.30 9.80 20.32
N LYS A 120 11.67 10.02 21.48
CA LYS A 120 10.94 8.96 22.22
C LYS A 120 9.78 8.33 21.45
N VAL A 121 9.13 9.09 20.58
CA VAL A 121 8.02 8.59 19.74
C VAL A 121 8.55 7.55 18.76
N LEU A 122 9.62 7.91 18.03
CA LEU A 122 10.27 7.01 17.07
C LEU A 122 10.77 5.74 17.77
N ALA A 123 11.47 5.87 18.90
CA ALA A 123 11.92 4.72 19.69
C ALA A 123 10.75 3.83 20.16
N GLY A 124 9.59 4.41 20.48
CA GLY A 124 8.37 3.67 20.81
C GLY A 124 7.79 2.88 19.65
N LEU A 125 7.86 3.42 18.44
CA LEU A 125 7.40 2.76 17.22
C LEU A 125 8.37 1.65 16.79
N ILE A 126 9.68 1.90 16.83
CA ILE A 126 10.71 0.89 16.53
C ILE A 126 10.50 -0.34 17.43
N ARG A 127 10.19 -0.16 18.72
CA ARG A 127 9.92 -1.29 19.64
C ARG A 127 8.76 -2.21 19.21
N GLN A 128 7.88 -1.76 18.32
CA GLN A 128 6.76 -2.55 17.78
C GLN A 128 7.14 -3.37 16.53
N LEU A 129 8.34 -3.19 15.98
CA LEU A 129 8.83 -3.96 14.82
C LEU A 129 9.32 -5.36 15.21
N HIS A 130 9.67 -6.18 14.22
CA HIS A 130 10.30 -7.48 14.44
C HIS A 130 11.66 -7.31 15.14
N ALA A 131 12.10 -8.30 15.91
CA ALA A 131 13.34 -8.19 16.68
C ALA A 131 14.56 -7.86 15.81
N ASP A 132 14.70 -8.53 14.68
CA ASP A 132 15.83 -8.33 13.77
C ASP A 132 15.83 -6.96 13.09
N GLU A 133 14.65 -6.41 12.76
CA GLU A 133 14.54 -5.04 12.23
C GLU A 133 14.93 -4.01 13.30
N ARG A 134 14.52 -4.23 14.56
CA ARG A 134 14.91 -3.35 15.67
C ARG A 134 16.43 -3.35 15.82
N THR A 135 17.03 -4.52 15.88
CA THR A 135 18.49 -4.68 15.98
C THR A 135 19.20 -4.01 14.81
N ALA A 136 18.69 -4.19 13.58
CA ALA A 136 19.25 -3.57 12.39
C ALA A 136 19.17 -2.03 12.43
N ILE A 137 18.04 -1.46 12.86
CA ILE A 137 17.87 -0.02 12.99
C ILE A 137 18.78 0.53 14.10
N GLU A 138 18.81 -0.12 15.26
CA GLU A 138 19.62 0.32 16.42
C GLU A 138 21.13 0.24 16.16
N ALA A 139 21.57 -0.59 15.20
CA ALA A 139 22.96 -0.65 14.76
C ALA A 139 23.38 0.51 13.84
N LEU A 140 22.43 1.25 13.27
CA LEU A 140 22.71 2.41 12.42
C LEU A 140 23.01 3.66 13.27
N PRO A 141 23.74 4.65 12.72
CA PRO A 141 23.79 5.99 13.31
C PRO A 141 22.39 6.54 13.58
N GLU A 142 22.20 7.20 14.73
CA GLU A 142 20.88 7.73 15.15
C GLU A 142 20.22 8.63 14.09
N ALA A 143 21.02 9.37 13.32
CA ALA A 143 20.57 10.21 12.21
C ALA A 143 19.84 9.43 11.09
N LEU A 144 20.04 8.11 10.99
CA LEU A 144 19.40 7.24 9.99
C LEU A 144 18.19 6.47 10.55
N HIS A 145 17.91 6.55 11.85
CA HIS A 145 16.86 5.74 12.48
C HIS A 145 15.47 6.05 11.92
N GLU A 146 15.16 7.32 11.67
CA GLU A 146 13.85 7.72 11.12
C GLU A 146 13.68 7.19 9.70
N GLU A 147 14.72 7.28 8.86
CA GLU A 147 14.70 6.77 7.49
C GLU A 147 14.56 5.25 7.46
N ALA A 148 15.35 4.55 8.28
CA ALA A 148 15.32 3.09 8.39
C ALA A 148 13.96 2.59 8.90
N PHE A 149 13.42 3.25 9.93
CA PHE A 149 12.08 2.96 10.43
C PHE A 149 11.02 3.18 9.35
N LEU A 150 11.04 4.31 8.65
CA LEU A 150 10.04 4.61 7.63
C LEU A 150 10.08 3.61 6.47
N SER A 151 11.28 3.24 5.99
CA SER A 151 11.43 2.20 4.96
C SER A 151 10.90 0.85 5.44
N CYS A 152 11.26 0.43 6.66
CA CYS A 152 10.73 -0.79 7.25
C CYS A 152 9.20 -0.76 7.35
N TRP A 153 8.65 0.38 7.77
CA TRP A 153 7.21 0.58 7.94
C TRP A 153 6.46 0.40 6.61
N VAL A 154 6.86 1.10 5.55
CA VAL A 154 6.19 0.97 4.24
C VAL A 154 6.35 -0.44 3.67
N ARG A 155 7.51 -1.08 3.86
CA ARG A 155 7.72 -2.49 3.48
C ARG A 155 6.78 -3.43 4.26
N LYS A 156 6.57 -3.20 5.56
CA LYS A 156 5.64 -3.99 6.39
C LYS A 156 4.21 -3.83 5.93
N GLU A 157 3.73 -2.61 5.78
CA GLU A 157 2.36 -2.34 5.35
C GLU A 157 2.10 -2.90 3.95
N ALA A 158 3.06 -2.73 3.03
CA ALA A 158 2.98 -3.35 1.70
C ALA A 158 2.87 -4.87 1.81
N TYR A 159 3.71 -5.52 2.61
CA TYR A 159 3.65 -6.97 2.81
C TYR A 159 2.33 -7.44 3.46
N LEU A 160 1.88 -6.78 4.53
CA LEU A 160 0.64 -7.11 5.25
C LEU A 160 -0.61 -6.92 4.37
N LYS A 161 -0.62 -5.87 3.52
CA LYS A 161 -1.63 -5.70 2.47
C LYS A 161 -1.53 -6.81 1.43
N GLY A 162 -0.32 -7.20 1.05
CA GLY A 162 -0.05 -8.29 0.12
C GLY A 162 -0.61 -9.63 0.60
N ILE A 163 -0.37 -10.02 1.86
CA ILE A 163 -0.92 -11.28 2.41
C ILE A 163 -2.38 -11.18 2.86
N GLY A 164 -2.93 -9.96 2.96
CA GLY A 164 -4.34 -9.72 3.25
C GLY A 164 -4.75 -9.77 4.73
N THR A 165 -3.77 -9.70 5.63
CA THR A 165 -3.98 -9.67 7.09
C THR A 165 -4.16 -8.25 7.62
N GLY A 166 -3.59 -7.24 6.92
CA GLY A 166 -3.50 -5.87 7.40
C GLY A 166 -2.68 -5.74 8.70
N LEU A 167 -2.73 -4.56 9.33
CA LEU A 167 -2.03 -4.30 10.60
C LEU A 167 -2.30 -5.33 11.72
N PRO A 168 -3.53 -5.88 11.89
CA PRO A 168 -3.78 -6.96 12.85
C PRO A 168 -2.94 -8.23 12.62
N GLY A 169 -2.41 -8.44 11.40
CA GLY A 169 -1.43 -9.49 11.10
C GLY A 169 -0.11 -9.38 11.86
N GLY A 170 0.15 -8.23 12.46
CA GLY A 170 1.17 -8.05 13.48
C GLY A 170 2.51 -7.56 12.92
N LEU A 171 2.87 -6.35 13.34
CA LEU A 171 4.16 -5.73 13.02
C LEU A 171 5.35 -6.50 13.59
N ARG A 172 5.16 -7.30 14.64
CA ARG A 172 6.22 -8.12 15.26
C ARG A 172 6.36 -9.50 14.65
N THR A 173 5.39 -9.93 13.83
CA THR A 173 5.28 -11.32 13.36
C THR A 173 6.17 -11.58 12.15
N HIS A 174 6.30 -10.60 11.25
CA HIS A 174 6.96 -10.77 9.96
C HIS A 174 8.20 -9.90 9.87
N HIS A 175 9.34 -10.49 9.50
CA HIS A 175 10.57 -9.75 9.18
C HIS A 175 10.58 -9.36 7.70
N VAL A 176 10.64 -8.06 7.40
CA VAL A 176 10.63 -7.52 6.02
C VAL A 176 11.92 -6.81 5.61
N GLY A 177 12.89 -6.72 6.53
CA GLY A 177 14.15 -6.02 6.34
C GLY A 177 14.00 -4.49 6.24
N LEU A 178 15.09 -3.84 5.86
CA LEU A 178 15.19 -2.39 5.62
C LEU A 178 15.50 -2.12 4.14
N ALA A 179 15.43 -0.85 3.70
CA ALA A 179 15.93 -0.43 2.39
C ALA A 179 17.36 -0.95 2.13
N ASP A 180 17.67 -1.28 0.89
CA ASP A 180 18.92 -1.98 0.53
C ASP A 180 20.18 -1.23 0.95
N HIS A 181 20.17 0.10 0.98
CA HIS A 181 21.30 0.93 1.43
C HIS A 181 21.43 1.04 2.96
N LEU A 182 20.43 0.56 3.71
CA LEU A 182 20.37 0.55 5.18
C LEU A 182 20.38 -0.88 5.74
N ALA A 183 20.09 -1.88 4.90
CA ALA A 183 19.98 -3.26 5.30
C ALA A 183 21.36 -3.85 5.63
N PRO A 184 21.46 -4.67 6.69
CA PRO A 184 22.59 -5.57 6.85
C PRO A 184 22.79 -6.46 5.61
N PRO A 185 24.03 -6.88 5.28
CA PRO A 185 24.27 -7.89 4.27
C PRO A 185 23.42 -9.14 4.52
N ASP A 186 22.93 -9.75 3.44
CA ASP A 186 22.14 -11.00 3.47
C ASP A 186 20.82 -10.94 4.27
N SER A 187 20.26 -9.74 4.45
CA SER A 187 18.95 -9.56 5.09
C SER A 187 17.85 -10.31 4.34
N ALA A 188 17.28 -11.33 5.00
CA ALA A 188 16.21 -12.13 4.42
C ALA A 188 14.86 -11.39 4.39
N THR A 189 14.13 -11.53 3.29
CA THR A 189 12.72 -11.17 3.17
C THR A 189 11.81 -12.37 3.46
N PRO A 190 10.49 -12.17 3.67
CA PRO A 190 9.56 -13.28 3.83
C PRO A 190 9.64 -14.26 2.65
N PRO A 191 9.71 -15.58 2.89
CA PRO A 191 9.81 -16.57 1.82
C PRO A 191 8.67 -16.45 0.80
N GLY A 192 9.01 -16.51 -0.49
CA GLY A 192 8.06 -16.40 -1.59
C GLY A 192 7.54 -14.98 -1.85
N TRP A 193 8.17 -13.96 -1.24
CA TRP A 193 7.85 -12.55 -1.47
C TRP A 193 9.08 -11.76 -1.87
N SER A 194 8.91 -10.96 -2.92
CA SER A 194 9.81 -9.87 -3.27
C SER A 194 9.31 -8.58 -2.62
N LEU A 195 10.21 -7.83 -2.02
CA LEU A 195 9.94 -6.49 -1.52
C LEU A 195 10.88 -5.51 -2.19
N ALA A 196 10.35 -4.36 -2.61
CA ALA A 196 11.14 -3.32 -3.22
C ALA A 196 10.65 -1.95 -2.74
N ASP A 197 11.58 -1.07 -2.35
CA ASP A 197 11.31 0.35 -2.29
C ASP A 197 11.17 0.88 -3.72
N VAL A 198 10.22 1.80 -3.92
CA VAL A 198 9.92 2.35 -5.25
C VAL A 198 10.00 3.87 -5.23
N PRO A 199 10.30 4.52 -6.38
CA PRO A 199 10.30 5.98 -6.45
C PRO A 199 8.96 6.57 -5.99
N ALA A 200 9.04 7.54 -5.07
CA ALA A 200 7.90 8.28 -4.55
C ALA A 200 8.11 9.79 -4.77
N PRO A 201 7.04 10.60 -4.75
CA PRO A 201 7.18 12.06 -4.76
C PRO A 201 8.08 12.55 -3.61
N PRO A 202 8.72 13.73 -3.75
CA PRO A 202 9.52 14.31 -2.67
C PRO A 202 8.71 14.41 -1.37
N GLY A 203 9.32 14.02 -0.26
CA GLY A 203 8.64 13.99 1.03
C GLY A 203 7.89 12.69 1.33
N TYR A 204 7.92 11.69 0.44
CA TYR A 204 7.29 10.39 0.67
C TYR A 204 8.30 9.25 0.64
N ALA A 205 7.91 8.11 1.21
CA ALA A 205 8.56 6.81 1.05
C ALA A 205 7.51 5.82 0.57
N ALA A 206 7.88 4.87 -0.29
CA ALA A 206 6.94 3.90 -0.84
C ALA A 206 7.61 2.55 -1.06
N ALA A 207 6.84 1.48 -0.91
CA ALA A 207 7.28 0.12 -1.17
C ALA A 207 6.17 -0.74 -1.79
N VAL A 208 6.59 -1.79 -2.48
CA VAL A 208 5.73 -2.84 -3.01
C VAL A 208 6.20 -4.19 -2.50
N ALA A 209 5.24 -5.05 -2.14
CA ALA A 209 5.45 -6.45 -1.87
C ALA A 209 4.70 -7.27 -2.93
N LEU A 210 5.40 -8.15 -3.64
CA LEU A 210 4.83 -9.01 -4.68
C LEU A 210 5.18 -10.47 -4.38
N ARG A 211 4.16 -11.32 -4.35
CA ARG A 211 4.34 -12.76 -4.18
C ARG A 211 4.95 -13.36 -5.45
N SER A 212 6.05 -14.08 -5.29
CA SER A 212 6.66 -14.82 -6.39
C SER A 212 5.70 -15.88 -6.92
N THR A 213 5.54 -15.94 -8.23
CA THR A 213 4.88 -17.05 -8.93
C THR A 213 5.96 -17.94 -9.53
N ASP A 214 5.85 -19.25 -9.30
CA ASP A 214 6.71 -20.22 -9.97
C ASP A 214 6.32 -20.27 -11.47
N GLY A 215 6.99 -19.48 -12.32
CA GLY A 215 7.12 -19.80 -13.74
C GLY A 215 6.12 -19.24 -14.77
N THR A 216 5.42 -18.13 -14.54
CA THR A 216 4.68 -17.43 -15.63
C THR A 216 5.04 -15.96 -15.76
N ALA A 217 5.05 -15.48 -17.00
CA ALA A 217 5.51 -14.16 -17.41
C ALA A 217 4.86 -13.04 -16.58
N ALA A 218 5.68 -12.40 -15.76
CA ALA A 218 5.30 -11.28 -14.92
C ALA A 218 4.55 -10.22 -15.76
N VAL A 219 3.26 -10.05 -15.47
CA VAL A 219 2.68 -8.70 -15.61
C VAL A 219 3.59 -7.80 -14.79
N ARG A 220 4.38 -6.96 -15.46
CA ARG A 220 5.27 -6.03 -14.79
C ARG A 220 4.41 -5.24 -13.81
N PRO A 221 4.75 -5.20 -12.51
CA PRO A 221 3.99 -4.40 -11.57
C PRO A 221 3.95 -2.97 -12.10
N SER A 222 2.77 -2.51 -12.50
CA SER A 222 2.58 -1.11 -12.82
C SER A 222 2.41 -0.41 -11.50
N VAL A 223 3.45 0.31 -11.11
CA VAL A 223 3.45 1.12 -9.90
C VAL A 223 3.33 2.56 -10.32
N SER A 224 2.25 3.21 -9.90
CA SER A 224 2.06 4.64 -10.15
C SER A 224 1.78 5.31 -8.81
N ALA A 225 2.72 6.17 -8.38
CA ALA A 225 2.50 7.13 -7.32
C ALA A 225 2.17 8.48 -7.93
N LEU A 226 1.09 9.12 -7.48
CA LEU A 226 0.65 10.41 -7.98
C LEU A 226 0.32 11.33 -6.83
N LEU A 227 0.60 12.62 -7.03
CA LEU A 227 0.07 13.67 -6.18
C LEU A 227 -1.41 13.88 -6.52
N LEU A 228 -2.24 13.95 -5.48
CA LEU A 228 -3.68 14.14 -5.52
C LEU A 228 -4.06 15.63 -5.52
#